data_AF-A0A8S2YHB7-F1
#
_entry.id   AF-A0A8S2YHB7-F1
#
_cell.length_a   1.000
_cell.length_b   1.000
_cell.length_c   1.000
_cell.angle_alpha   90.00
_cell.angle_beta   90.00
_cell.angle_gamma   90.00
#
_symmetry.space_group_name_H-M   'P 1'
#
loop_
_entity.id
_entity.type
_entity.pdbx_description
1 polymer ?
#
loop_
_entity_poly.entity_id
_entity_poly.type
_entity_poly.pdbx_seq_one_letter_code
_entity_poly.pdbx_strand_id
1 'polypeptide(L)' 'MVNDVKIVSILFFAKRLHDLIVILQLGDPCASQPCMNQGSCMRENGSFLCACPPGYSGSRCEIQDPCQNNPCMNGATC' A
#
# COMPACT_ATOMS: atom_id res chain seq x y z
N MET A 1 -2.74 22.44 -39.33
CA MET A 1 -3.15 22.77 -37.96
C MET A 1 -4.40 22.04 -37.47
N VAL A 2 -5.21 21.38 -38.32
CA VAL A 2 -6.41 20.62 -37.89
C VAL A 2 -6.19 19.09 -37.92
N ASN A 3 -5.12 18.61 -38.58
CA ASN A 3 -4.78 17.19 -38.65
C ASN A 3 -3.94 16.69 -37.45
N ASP A 4 -3.18 17.56 -36.77
CA ASP A 4 -2.50 17.21 -35.53
C ASP A 4 -3.48 17.01 -34.37
N VAL A 5 -4.52 17.85 -34.26
CA VAL A 5 -5.51 17.73 -33.18
C VAL A 5 -6.33 16.45 -33.31
N LYS A 6 -6.68 16.04 -34.54
CA LYS A 6 -7.40 14.77 -34.78
C LYS A 6 -6.52 13.56 -34.53
N ILE A 7 -5.24 13.58 -34.93
CA ILE A 7 -4.28 12.49 -34.66
C ILE A 7 -4.00 12.39 -33.17
N VAL A 8 -3.82 13.50 -32.45
CA VAL A 8 -3.66 13.53 -31.00
C VAL A 8 -4.92 12.96 -30.34
N SER A 9 -6.12 13.41 -30.71
CA SER A 9 -7.36 12.83 -30.21
C SER A 9 -7.47 11.33 -30.51
N ILE A 10 -7.13 10.87 -31.72
CA ILE A 10 -7.14 9.44 -32.10
C ILE A 10 -6.09 8.65 -31.31
N LEU A 11 -4.92 9.21 -30.99
CA LEU A 11 -3.93 8.59 -30.11
C LEU A 11 -4.40 8.58 -28.66
N PHE A 12 -5.14 9.58 -28.19
CA PHE A 12 -5.84 9.58 -26.91
C PHE A 12 -6.99 8.55 -26.88
N PHE A 13 -7.68 8.32 -28.01
CA PHE A 13 -8.76 7.33 -28.15
C PHE A 13 -8.23 5.90 -28.39
N ALA A 14 -7.13 5.72 -29.13
CA ALA A 14 -6.43 4.45 -29.34
C ALA A 14 -5.58 4.06 -28.12
N LYS A 15 -5.17 5.06 -27.32
CA LYS A 15 -4.74 4.82 -25.94
C LYS A 15 -5.87 4.22 -25.09
N ARG A 16 -7.16 4.36 -25.42
CA ARG A 16 -8.23 3.69 -24.66
C ARG A 16 -8.35 2.17 -24.85
N LEU A 17 -7.57 1.53 -25.73
CA LEU A 17 -7.50 0.06 -25.82
C LEU A 17 -6.22 -0.50 -25.18
N HIS A 18 -5.16 0.30 -25.06
CA HIS A 18 -3.98 -0.02 -24.23
C HIS A 18 -4.19 0.36 -22.75
N ASP A 19 -4.92 1.44 -22.48
CA ASP A 19 -5.34 1.85 -21.13
C ASP A 19 -6.39 0.89 -20.54
N LEU A 20 -7.08 0.10 -21.37
CA LEU A 20 -8.01 -0.94 -20.91
C LEU A 20 -7.28 -2.22 -20.46
N ILE A 21 -6.04 -2.43 -20.89
CA ILE A 21 -5.18 -3.53 -20.40
C ILE A 21 -4.43 -3.11 -19.12
N VAL A 22 -4.23 -1.82 -18.86
CA VAL A 22 -3.59 -1.29 -17.63
C VAL A 22 -4.54 -1.27 -16.43
N ILE A 23 -5.84 -1.57 -16.59
CA ILE A 23 -6.82 -1.61 -15.47
C ILE A 23 -7.05 -3.05 -14.96
N LEU A 24 -6.42 -4.06 -15.56
CA LEU A 24 -6.55 -5.46 -15.14
C LEU A 24 -5.63 -5.87 -13.97
N GLN A 25 -4.92 -4.92 -13.35
CA GLN A 25 -4.28 -5.13 -12.04
C GLN A 25 -5.05 -4.37 -10.96
N LEU A 26 -6.03 -5.07 -10.40
CA LEU A 26 -6.40 -5.14 -8.98
C LEU A 26 -6.07 -3.87 -8.17
N GLY A 27 -7.11 -3.14 -7.78
CA GLY A 27 -7.03 -1.85 -7.07
C GLY A 27 -6.01 -1.81 -5.94
N ASP A 28 -5.45 -0.62 -5.70
CA ASP A 28 -4.36 -0.42 -4.74
C ASP A 28 -4.78 -0.87 -3.33
N PRO A 29 -4.22 -1.98 -2.80
CA PRO A 29 -4.60 -2.50 -1.50
C PRO A 29 -4.14 -1.59 -0.35
N CYS A 30 -3.26 -0.62 -0.62
CA CYS A 30 -2.88 0.42 0.33
C CYS A 30 -3.83 1.63 0.37
N ALA A 31 -4.78 1.76 -0.57
CA ALA A 31 -5.67 2.92 -0.65
C ALA A 31 -6.57 3.07 0.57
N SER A 32 -6.92 1.96 1.23
CA SER A 32 -7.71 1.95 2.47
C SER A 32 -6.89 2.26 3.73
N GLN A 33 -5.59 2.53 3.59
CA GLN A 33 -4.66 2.72 4.71
C GLN A 33 -4.75 1.60 5.75
N PRO A 34 -4.49 0.33 5.36
CA PRO A 34 -4.73 -0.80 6.23
C PRO A 34 -3.78 -0.86 7.43
N CYS A 35 -2.57 -0.31 7.32
CA CYS A 35 -1.55 -0.36 8.38
C CYS A 35 -1.85 0.63 9.51
N MET A 36 -1.89 0.12 10.74
CA MET A 36 -2.07 0.88 11.96
C MET A 36 -0.73 1.40 12.51
N ASN A 37 -0.81 2.24 13.55
CA ASN A 37 0.34 2.68 14.34
C ASN A 37 1.50 3.24 13.50
N GLN A 38 1.18 4.00 12.44
CA GLN A 38 2.16 4.61 11.52
C GLN A 38 2.99 3.59 10.72
N GLY A 39 2.49 2.37 10.54
CA GLY A 39 3.07 1.37 9.64
C GLY A 39 3.06 1.82 8.18
N SER A 40 4.13 1.48 7.45
CA SER A 40 4.25 1.79 6.02
C SER A 40 3.62 0.68 5.18
N CYS A 41 2.63 1.04 4.34
CA CYS A 41 1.98 0.08 3.45
C CYS A 41 2.76 -0.11 2.15
N MET A 42 2.97 -1.36 1.76
CA MET A 42 3.61 -1.76 0.51
C MET A 42 2.71 -2.72 -0.26
N ARG A 43 2.64 -2.57 -1.57
CA ARG A 43 1.89 -3.50 -2.43
C ARG A 43 2.73 -4.75 -2.70
N GLU A 44 2.11 -5.92 -2.56
CA GLU A 44 2.75 -7.21 -2.79
C GLU A 44 1.78 -8.16 -3.51
N ASN A 45 2.07 -8.54 -4.75
CA ASN A 45 1.34 -9.56 -5.52
C ASN A 45 -0.21 -9.52 -5.42
N GLY A 46 -0.82 -8.34 -5.52
CA GLY A 46 -2.28 -8.18 -5.43
C GLY A 46 -2.85 -8.08 -4.00
N SER A 47 -1.97 -8.05 -3.01
CA SER A 47 -2.25 -7.80 -1.59
C SER A 47 -1.41 -6.62 -1.07
N PHE A 48 -1.55 -6.31 0.22
CA PHE A 48 -0.69 -5.38 0.94
C PHE A 48 0.19 -6.10 1.98
N LEU A 49 1.32 -5.48 2.28
CA LEU A 49 2.22 -5.80 3.37
C LEU A 49 2.47 -4.53 4.18
N CYS A 50 2.41 -4.64 5.51
CA CYS A 50 2.72 -3.52 6.40
C CYS A 50 4.14 -3.68 6.98
N ALA A 51 5.00 -2.69 6.75
CA ALA A 51 6.24 -2.54 7.49
C ALA A 51 5.95 -1.81 8.81
N CYS A 52 6.06 -2.54 9.91
CA CYS A 52 5.73 -2.02 11.24
C CYS A 52 6.89 -1.23 11.85
N PRO A 53 6.61 -0.12 12.57
CA PRO A 53 7.61 0.58 13.34
C PRO A 53 8.05 -0.25 14.56
N PRO A 54 9.20 0.09 15.18
CA PRO A 54 9.68 -0.59 16.38
C PRO A 54 8.63 -0.62 17.49
N GLY A 55 8.45 -1.78 18.11
CA GLY A 55 7.46 -2.00 19.16
C GLY A 55 6.04 -2.28 18.65
N TYR A 56 5.86 -2.49 17.35
CA TYR A 56 4.60 -2.97 16.78
C TYR A 56 4.82 -4.19 15.88
N SER A 57 3.84 -5.09 15.86
CA SER A 57 3.83 -6.31 15.06
C SER A 57 2.39 -6.67 14.64
N GLY A 58 2.24 -7.78 13.92
CA GLY A 58 0.98 -8.19 13.32
C GLY A 58 0.87 -7.78 11.84
N SER A 59 -0.15 -8.31 11.17
CA SER A 59 -0.34 -8.11 9.72
C SER A 59 -0.63 -6.66 9.33
N ARG A 60 -1.19 -5.89 10.27
CA ARG A 60 -1.55 -4.49 10.12
C ARG A 60 -0.87 -3.62 11.18
N CYS A 61 0.18 -4.10 11.84
CA CYS A 61 0.84 -3.41 12.95
C CYS A 61 -0.09 -3.09 14.12
N GLU A 62 -1.08 -3.95 14.36
CA GLU A 62 -2.12 -3.81 15.39
C GLU A 62 -1.66 -4.28 16.78
N ILE A 63 -0.60 -5.08 16.85
CA ILE A 63 -0.08 -5.66 18.10
C ILE A 63 1.04 -4.76 18.60
N GLN A 64 0.85 -4.13 19.76
CA GLN A 64 1.92 -3.41 20.44
C GLN A 64 2.78 -4.39 21.24
N ASP A 65 4.09 -4.23 21.19
CA ASP A 65 5.04 -4.96 22.02
C ASP A 65 4.78 -4.62 23.50
N PRO A 66 4.33 -5.59 24.32
CA PRO A 66 4.10 -5.34 25.74
C PRO A 66 5.39 -4.97 26.47
N CYS A 67 6.56 -5.35 25.94
CA CYS A 67 7.85 -5.10 26.53
C CYS A 67 8.41 -3.70 26.26
N GLN A 68 7.79 -2.91 25.37
CA GLN A 68 8.35 -1.66 24.87
C GLN A 68 8.71 -0.66 25.98
N ASN A 69 7.98 -0.68 27.08
CA ASN A 69 8.18 0.20 28.24
C ASN A 69 8.76 -0.52 29.47
N ASN A 70 9.33 -1.72 29.30
CA ASN A 70 9.85 -2.57 30.39
C ASN A 70 8.88 -2.68 31.59
N PRO A 71 7.63 -3.12 31.39
CA PRO A 71 6.66 -3.23 32.49
C PRO A 71 6.93 -4.43 33.42
N CYS A 72 7.87 -5.31 33.07
CA CYS A 72 8.20 -6.49 33.85
C CYS A 72 8.82 -6.10 35.19
N MET A 73 8.23 -6.60 36.27
CA MET A 73 8.67 -6.35 37.65
C MET A 73 9.38 -7.57 38.22
N ASN A 74 10.01 -7.41 39.40
CA ASN A 74 10.64 -8.49 40.16
C ASN A 74 11.78 -9.21 39.42
N GLY A 75 12.51 -8.49 38.55
CA GLY A 75 13.65 -9.04 37.81
C GLY A 75 13.26 -9.99 36.68
N ALA A 76 12.00 -9.98 36.24
CA ALA A 76 11.58 -10.72 35.05
C ALA A 76 12.15 -10.09 33.76
N THR A 77 12.58 -10.95 32.84
CA THR A 77 13.08 -10.56 31.52
C THR A 77 11.93 -10.56 30.52
N CYS A 78 11.82 -9.44 29.80
CA CYS A 78 11.28 -9.40 28.45
C CYS A 78 12.40 -9.83 27.48
#